data_AF-A0A7H8PIK2-F1
#
_entry.id   AF-A0A7H8PIK2-F1
#
_cell.length_a   1.000
_cell.length_b   1.000
_cell.length_c   1.000
_cell.angle_alpha   90.00
_cell.angle_beta   90.00
_cell.angle_gamma   90.00
#
_symmetry.space_group_name_H-M   'P 1'
#
loop_
_entity.id
_entity.type
_entity.pdbx_description
1 polymer ?
#
loop_
_entity_poly.entity_id
_entity_poly.type
_entity_poly.pdbx_seq_one_letter_code
_entity_poly.pdbx_strand_id
1 'polypeptide(L)'
;MIRLDELHIWKKLSSPYGNSELIPSLIDKLSKTLDKKIADELIWEHIYHQGSVYENTLATVPHVLKIIEKSDNVEFNLNMIACLGVVLIDLDNISYVEQIFEENNLDEKEKNSIQIAFIDAIEKFRILVSHYVPNTRILDEESKRFYLIAFLVSIQRHKEAEIFKTFNMNDEYIFVCPNCEEETFLWNEENVLNAYCRDPSTNKNQEKLRIVLDQSNINLKWLEKPIDIININSLKPLLQYFKGDINCHSCSKKHNVFEGIMNSI
;
A
#
# COMPACT_ATOMS: atom_id res chain seq x y z
N MET A 1 -9.79 -18.65 -12.87
CA MET A 1 -10.64 -17.71 -12.10
C MET A 1 -11.97 -18.40 -11.83
N ILE A 2 -12.31 -18.59 -10.55
CA ILE A 2 -13.62 -19.13 -10.15
C ILE A 2 -14.74 -18.17 -10.56
N ARG A 3 -15.89 -18.70 -10.97
CA ARG A 3 -17.04 -17.89 -11.38
C ARG A 3 -17.85 -17.45 -10.16
N LEU A 4 -18.61 -16.37 -10.30
CA LEU A 4 -19.45 -15.83 -9.23
C LEU A 4 -20.62 -16.77 -8.86
N ASP A 5 -21.04 -17.64 -9.79
CA ASP A 5 -22.10 -18.64 -9.57
C ASP A 5 -21.59 -19.94 -8.89
N GLU A 6 -20.27 -20.12 -8.77
CA GLU A 6 -19.65 -21.28 -8.12
C GLU A 6 -19.64 -21.15 -6.58
N LEU A 7 -20.81 -20.88 -5.98
CA LEU A 7 -20.95 -20.60 -4.54
C LEU A 7 -20.39 -21.70 -3.62
N HIS A 8 -20.36 -22.95 -4.09
CA HIS A 8 -19.76 -24.07 -3.35
C HIS A 8 -18.25 -23.92 -3.17
N ILE A 9 -17.56 -23.24 -4.08
CA ILE A 9 -16.13 -22.93 -3.97
C ILE A 9 -15.92 -21.73 -3.06
N TRP A 10 -16.70 -20.66 -3.25
CA TRP A 10 -16.62 -19.45 -2.41
C TRP A 10 -16.80 -19.76 -0.92
N LYS A 11 -17.71 -20.67 -0.56
CA LYS A 11 -17.91 -21.14 0.83
C LYS A 11 -16.69 -21.82 1.45
N LYS A 12 -15.76 -22.32 0.64
CA LYS A 12 -14.53 -22.98 1.14
C LYS A 12 -13.40 -21.99 1.43
N LEU A 13 -13.50 -20.75 0.92
CA LEU A 13 -12.44 -19.75 1.03
C LEU A 13 -12.46 -19.12 2.42
N SER A 14 -11.29 -18.96 3.04
CA SER A 14 -11.19 -18.27 4.33
C SER A 14 -11.42 -16.77 4.14
N SER A 15 -11.91 -16.12 5.19
CA SER A 15 -12.17 -14.68 5.24
C SER A 15 -12.08 -14.19 6.69
N PRO A 16 -11.96 -12.87 6.92
CA PRO A 16 -11.91 -12.30 8.27
C PRO A 16 -13.05 -12.77 9.19
N TYR A 17 -14.25 -12.97 8.63
CA TYR A 17 -15.47 -13.29 9.38
C TYR A 17 -16.17 -14.58 8.93
N GLY A 18 -15.50 -15.42 8.12
CA GLY A 18 -16.05 -16.70 7.65
C GLY A 18 -17.26 -16.59 6.72
N ASN A 19 -17.38 -15.50 5.94
CA ASN A 19 -18.57 -15.13 5.16
C ASN A 19 -18.28 -14.94 3.65
N SER A 20 -17.32 -15.70 3.13
CA SER A 20 -16.85 -15.61 1.73
C SER A 20 -17.94 -15.83 0.68
N GLU A 21 -19.04 -16.50 1.03
CA GLU A 21 -20.19 -16.71 0.14
C GLU A 21 -20.99 -15.44 -0.19
N LEU A 22 -20.79 -14.36 0.57
CA LEU A 22 -21.43 -13.07 0.31
C LEU A 22 -20.72 -12.29 -0.79
N ILE A 23 -19.40 -12.52 -0.96
CA ILE A 23 -18.53 -11.80 -1.91
C ILE A 23 -19.08 -11.81 -3.34
N PRO A 24 -19.55 -12.93 -3.91
CA PRO A 24 -20.10 -12.91 -5.27
C PRO A 24 -21.27 -11.95 -5.46
N SER A 25 -22.14 -11.84 -4.45
CA SER A 25 -23.29 -10.93 -4.50
C SER A 25 -22.86 -9.46 -4.40
N LEU A 26 -21.83 -9.17 -3.60
CA LEU A 26 -21.24 -7.84 -3.48
C LEU A 26 -20.57 -7.44 -4.80
N ILE A 27 -19.80 -8.32 -5.43
CA ILE A 27 -19.17 -8.08 -6.73
C ILE A 27 -20.23 -7.81 -7.81
N ASP A 28 -21.28 -8.63 -7.90
CA ASP A 28 -22.35 -8.43 -8.87
C ASP A 28 -23.06 -7.07 -8.66
N LYS A 29 -23.39 -6.72 -7.41
CA LYS A 29 -24.01 -5.45 -7.07
C LYS A 29 -23.07 -4.28 -7.39
N LEU A 30 -21.80 -4.36 -7.00
CA LEU A 30 -20.77 -3.37 -7.29
C LEU A 30 -20.63 -3.14 -8.79
N SER A 31 -20.64 -4.20 -9.59
CA SER A 31 -20.52 -4.09 -11.05
C SER A 31 -21.66 -3.34 -11.72
N LYS A 32 -22.83 -3.25 -11.06
CA LYS A 32 -24.03 -2.57 -11.56
C LYS A 32 -24.16 -1.15 -11.04
N THR A 33 -23.73 -0.90 -9.81
CA THR A 33 -23.96 0.39 -9.13
C THR A 33 -22.73 1.26 -9.06
N LEU A 34 -21.52 0.67 -9.09
CA LEU A 34 -20.25 1.35 -8.83
C LEU A 34 -20.27 2.14 -7.50
N ASP A 35 -21.03 1.62 -6.53
CA ASP A 35 -21.30 2.30 -5.27
C ASP A 35 -20.10 2.18 -4.31
N LYS A 36 -19.65 3.32 -3.78
CA LYS A 36 -18.48 3.38 -2.90
C LYS A 36 -18.66 2.59 -1.60
N LYS A 37 -19.86 2.57 -1.00
CA LYS A 37 -20.07 1.83 0.26
C LYS A 37 -19.94 0.33 0.05
N ILE A 38 -20.41 -0.17 -1.09
CA ILE A 38 -20.25 -1.58 -1.47
C ILE A 38 -18.78 -1.91 -1.73
N ALA A 39 -18.05 -0.99 -2.39
CA ALA A 39 -16.61 -1.14 -2.58
C ALA A 39 -15.88 -1.21 -1.24
N ASP A 40 -16.16 -0.27 -0.32
CA ASP A 40 -15.52 -0.20 0.98
C ASP A 40 -15.84 -1.45 1.83
N GLU A 41 -17.10 -1.90 1.85
CA GLU A 41 -17.51 -3.16 2.51
C GLU A 41 -16.76 -4.36 1.91
N LEU A 42 -16.75 -4.50 0.58
CA LEU A 42 -16.07 -5.60 -0.09
C LEU A 42 -14.58 -5.63 0.24
N ILE A 43 -13.90 -4.47 0.17
CA ILE A 43 -12.46 -4.39 0.35
C ILE A 43 -12.07 -4.57 1.82
N TRP A 44 -12.62 -3.72 2.71
CA TRP A 44 -12.12 -3.58 4.08
C TRP A 44 -12.73 -4.55 5.09
N GLU A 45 -13.87 -5.17 4.76
CA GLU A 45 -14.55 -6.11 5.67
C GLU A 45 -14.41 -7.56 5.20
N HIS A 46 -14.40 -7.80 3.88
CA HIS A 46 -14.42 -9.17 3.36
C HIS A 46 -13.07 -9.69 2.88
N ILE A 47 -12.25 -8.88 2.20
CA ILE A 47 -11.03 -9.40 1.55
C ILE A 47 -9.73 -8.87 2.14
N TYR A 48 -9.78 -7.86 3.00
CA TYR A 48 -8.59 -7.33 3.66
C TYR A 48 -8.98 -6.70 4.99
N HIS A 49 -8.48 -7.25 6.09
CA HIS A 49 -8.76 -6.75 7.43
C HIS A 49 -7.48 -6.76 8.27
N GLN A 50 -7.14 -5.61 8.86
CA GLN A 50 -5.97 -5.44 9.75
C GLN A 50 -4.65 -5.97 9.16
N GLY A 51 -4.41 -5.78 7.86
CA GLY A 51 -3.17 -6.23 7.20
C GLY A 51 -3.18 -7.69 6.75
N SER A 52 -4.25 -8.44 6.99
CA SER A 52 -4.33 -9.86 6.59
C SER A 52 -5.04 -10.04 5.26
N VAL A 53 -4.55 -10.99 4.47
CA VAL A 53 -5.10 -11.44 3.18
C VAL A 53 -5.33 -12.96 3.20
N TYR A 54 -6.28 -13.43 2.40
CA TYR A 54 -6.79 -14.81 2.42
C TYR A 54 -7.02 -15.34 1.00
N GLU A 55 -7.42 -16.61 0.86
CA GLU A 55 -7.74 -17.19 -0.45
C GLU A 55 -8.88 -16.41 -1.14
N ASN A 56 -9.81 -15.86 -0.35
CA ASN A 56 -10.88 -15.02 -0.87
C ASN A 56 -10.36 -13.71 -1.47
N THR A 57 -9.26 -13.14 -0.97
CA THR A 57 -8.62 -11.95 -1.51
C THR A 57 -8.14 -12.24 -2.92
N LEU A 58 -7.38 -13.32 -3.07
CA LEU A 58 -6.81 -13.76 -4.33
C LEU A 58 -7.91 -14.10 -5.34
N ALA A 59 -9.01 -14.72 -4.88
CA ALA A 59 -10.16 -15.01 -5.72
C ALA A 59 -10.94 -13.77 -6.15
N THR A 60 -10.98 -12.73 -5.32
CA THR A 60 -11.80 -11.51 -5.52
C THR A 60 -11.13 -10.49 -6.44
N VAL A 61 -9.83 -10.25 -6.26
CA VAL A 61 -9.07 -9.23 -7.01
C VAL A 61 -9.30 -9.31 -8.54
N PRO A 62 -9.23 -10.49 -9.20
CA PRO A 62 -9.48 -10.61 -10.63
C PRO A 62 -10.86 -10.11 -11.09
N HIS A 63 -11.89 -10.26 -10.25
CA HIS A 63 -13.24 -9.78 -10.55
C HIS A 63 -13.35 -8.27 -10.38
N VAL A 64 -12.75 -7.71 -9.33
CA VAL A 64 -12.73 -6.26 -9.10
C VAL A 64 -12.03 -5.54 -10.25
N LEU A 65 -10.88 -6.06 -10.72
CA LEU A 65 -10.19 -5.47 -11.87
C LEU A 65 -11.05 -5.50 -13.14
N LYS A 66 -11.85 -6.54 -13.37
CA LYS A 66 -12.79 -6.59 -14.50
C LYS A 66 -13.88 -5.52 -14.41
N ILE A 67 -14.29 -5.12 -13.20
CA ILE A 67 -15.24 -4.01 -13.02
C ILE A 67 -14.56 -2.71 -13.42
N ILE A 68 -13.32 -2.47 -12.97
CA ILE A 68 -12.53 -1.29 -13.32
C ILE A 68 -12.30 -1.22 -14.85
N GLU A 69 -11.93 -2.34 -15.49
CA GLU A 69 -11.70 -2.42 -16.94
C GLU A 69 -12.93 -2.07 -17.78
N LYS A 70 -14.14 -2.31 -17.25
CA LYS A 70 -15.41 -2.09 -17.97
C LYS A 70 -16.11 -0.78 -17.59
N SER A 71 -15.63 -0.12 -16.55
CA SER A 71 -16.22 1.10 -16.02
C SER A 71 -15.59 2.32 -16.69
N ASP A 72 -16.43 3.24 -17.17
CA ASP A 72 -16.00 4.57 -17.63
C ASP A 72 -15.97 5.60 -16.47
N ASN A 73 -16.35 5.20 -15.25
CA ASN A 73 -16.33 6.08 -14.09
C ASN A 73 -14.90 6.20 -13.53
N VAL A 74 -14.22 7.28 -13.92
CA VAL A 74 -12.83 7.57 -13.53
C VAL A 74 -12.65 7.69 -12.02
N GLU A 75 -13.57 8.35 -11.31
CA GLU A 75 -13.46 8.55 -9.86
C GLU A 75 -13.56 7.22 -9.12
N PHE A 76 -14.55 6.39 -9.48
CA PHE A 76 -14.68 5.04 -8.96
C PHE A 76 -13.41 4.20 -9.25
N ASN A 77 -12.92 4.24 -10.48
CA ASN A 77 -11.75 3.46 -10.90
C ASN A 77 -10.49 3.86 -10.12
N LEU A 78 -10.24 5.16 -9.94
CA LEU A 78 -9.12 5.66 -9.14
C LEU A 78 -9.22 5.22 -7.68
N ASN A 79 -10.41 5.30 -7.07
CA ASN A 79 -10.64 4.84 -5.71
C ASN A 79 -10.34 3.35 -5.58
N MET A 80 -10.90 2.52 -6.47
CA MET A 80 -10.66 1.08 -6.45
C MET A 80 -9.19 0.70 -6.66
N ILE A 81 -8.50 1.38 -7.58
CA ILE A 81 -7.06 1.17 -7.80
C ILE A 81 -6.27 1.50 -6.53
N ALA A 82 -6.57 2.63 -5.88
CA ALA A 82 -5.89 3.06 -4.67
C ALA A 82 -6.11 2.06 -3.51
N CYS A 83 -7.35 1.61 -3.29
CA CYS A 83 -7.67 0.60 -2.29
C CYS A 83 -6.99 -0.74 -2.57
N LEU A 84 -7.03 -1.23 -3.81
CA LEU A 84 -6.33 -2.47 -4.20
C LEU A 84 -4.82 -2.34 -4.03
N GLY A 85 -4.24 -1.16 -4.25
CA GLY A 85 -2.82 -0.91 -3.96
C GLY A 85 -2.45 -1.26 -2.52
N VAL A 86 -3.30 -0.93 -1.55
CA VAL A 86 -3.08 -1.27 -0.13
C VAL A 86 -3.20 -2.77 0.12
N VAL A 87 -4.20 -3.43 -0.47
CA VAL A 87 -4.42 -4.88 -0.33
C VAL A 87 -3.26 -5.70 -0.90
N LEU A 88 -2.63 -5.21 -1.97
CA LEU A 88 -1.62 -5.93 -2.73
C LEU A 88 -0.18 -5.69 -2.24
N ILE A 89 0.03 -4.95 -1.13
CA ILE A 89 1.38 -4.65 -0.63
C ILE A 89 2.16 -5.93 -0.30
N ASP A 90 1.56 -6.91 0.35
CA ASP A 90 2.29 -8.10 0.82
C ASP A 90 2.29 -9.26 -0.21
N LEU A 91 1.73 -9.04 -1.40
CA LEU A 91 1.39 -10.09 -2.36
C LEU A 91 2.38 -10.21 -3.55
N ASP A 92 3.60 -9.68 -3.43
CA ASP A 92 4.69 -9.93 -4.39
C ASP A 92 5.52 -11.18 -4.09
N ASN A 93 5.46 -11.66 -2.86
CA ASN A 93 6.15 -12.86 -2.45
C ASN A 93 5.34 -14.11 -2.81
N ILE A 94 5.78 -14.84 -3.84
CA ILE A 94 5.14 -16.08 -4.29
C ILE A 94 5.02 -17.09 -3.15
N SER A 95 6.04 -17.22 -2.29
CA SER A 95 5.98 -18.14 -1.16
C SER A 95 4.92 -17.73 -0.14
N TYR A 96 4.67 -16.43 0.03
CA TYR A 96 3.57 -15.95 0.87
C TYR A 96 2.20 -16.26 0.22
N VAL A 97 2.07 -16.05 -1.09
CA VAL A 97 0.88 -16.45 -1.85
C VAL A 97 0.61 -17.94 -1.75
N GLU A 98 1.65 -18.78 -1.77
CA GLU A 98 1.54 -20.23 -1.58
C GLU A 98 1.11 -20.59 -0.15
N GLN A 99 1.66 -19.91 0.87
CA GLN A 99 1.29 -20.08 2.28
C GLN A 99 -0.18 -19.81 2.56
N ILE A 100 -0.78 -18.84 1.86
CA ILE A 100 -2.23 -18.57 1.94
C ILE A 100 -3.07 -19.82 1.64
N PHE A 101 -2.53 -20.78 0.87
CA PHE A 101 -3.23 -22.02 0.52
C PHE A 101 -2.84 -23.26 1.35
N GLU A 102 -1.98 -23.15 2.37
CA GLU A 102 -1.49 -24.32 3.13
C GLU A 102 -2.59 -24.98 3.98
N GLU A 103 -3.47 -24.20 4.60
CA GLU A 103 -4.52 -24.69 5.51
C GLU A 103 -5.94 -24.43 4.98
N ASN A 104 -6.27 -24.92 3.78
CA ASN A 104 -7.60 -24.72 3.19
C ASN A 104 -8.35 -26.01 2.80
N ASN A 105 -9.63 -25.82 2.49
CA ASN A 105 -10.56 -26.87 2.08
C ASN A 105 -10.70 -26.99 0.55
N LEU A 106 -9.80 -26.36 -0.22
CA LEU A 106 -9.84 -26.37 -1.68
C LEU A 106 -9.11 -27.60 -2.24
N ASP A 107 -9.62 -28.12 -3.35
CA ASP A 107 -8.86 -29.10 -4.12
C ASP A 107 -7.75 -28.41 -4.95
N GLU A 108 -6.76 -29.19 -5.40
CA GLU A 108 -5.61 -28.65 -6.15
C GLU A 108 -6.02 -27.93 -7.44
N LYS A 109 -7.13 -28.32 -8.08
CA LYS A 109 -7.59 -27.65 -9.30
C LYS A 109 -8.20 -26.29 -8.97
N GLU A 110 -8.97 -26.19 -7.88
CA GLU A 110 -9.53 -24.94 -7.37
C GLU A 110 -8.41 -23.97 -6.98
N LYS A 111 -7.41 -24.42 -6.22
CA LYS A 111 -6.23 -23.62 -5.83
C LYS A 111 -5.51 -23.07 -7.06
N ASN A 112 -5.13 -23.95 -7.99
CA ASN A 112 -4.43 -23.56 -9.23
C ASN A 112 -5.24 -22.55 -10.05
N SER A 113 -6.57 -22.71 -10.14
CA SER A 113 -7.45 -21.78 -10.87
C SER A 113 -7.49 -20.38 -10.24
N ILE A 114 -7.41 -20.29 -8.92
CA ILE A 114 -7.37 -19.01 -8.20
C ILE A 114 -5.99 -18.37 -8.36
N GLN A 115 -4.91 -19.12 -8.12
CA GLN A 115 -3.53 -18.63 -8.22
C GLN A 115 -3.21 -18.08 -9.62
N ILE A 116 -3.49 -18.85 -10.68
CA ILE A 116 -3.24 -18.40 -12.07
C ILE A 116 -4.01 -17.12 -12.37
N ALA A 117 -5.28 -17.05 -11.97
CA ALA A 117 -6.10 -15.87 -12.21
C ALA A 117 -5.63 -14.65 -11.41
N PHE A 118 -5.11 -14.86 -10.21
CA PHE A 118 -4.55 -13.81 -9.39
C PHE A 118 -3.24 -13.27 -9.99
N ILE A 119 -2.34 -14.14 -10.44
CA ILE A 119 -1.09 -13.74 -11.12
C ILE A 119 -1.41 -12.91 -12.37
N ASP A 120 -2.36 -13.38 -13.21
CA ASP A 120 -2.82 -12.61 -14.38
C ASP A 120 -3.43 -11.25 -13.97
N ALA A 121 -4.13 -11.20 -12.84
CA ALA A 121 -4.72 -9.99 -12.31
C ALA A 121 -3.67 -8.98 -11.83
N ILE A 122 -2.55 -9.42 -11.25
CA ILE A 122 -1.46 -8.51 -10.87
C ILE A 122 -0.92 -7.76 -12.09
N GLU A 123 -0.70 -8.45 -13.22
CA GLU A 123 -0.24 -7.75 -14.43
C GLU A 123 -1.27 -6.77 -14.97
N LYS A 124 -2.56 -7.11 -14.90
CA LYS A 124 -3.64 -6.17 -15.25
C LYS A 124 -3.68 -4.95 -14.33
N PHE A 125 -3.49 -5.16 -13.02
CA PHE A 125 -3.43 -4.07 -12.06
C PHE A 125 -2.31 -3.08 -12.41
N ARG A 126 -1.13 -3.58 -12.80
CA ARG A 126 -0.01 -2.73 -13.23
C ARG A 126 -0.33 -1.87 -14.44
N ILE A 127 -1.02 -2.46 -15.42
CA ILE A 127 -1.47 -1.76 -16.62
C ILE A 127 -2.50 -0.68 -16.25
N LEU A 128 -3.47 -1.01 -15.41
CA LEU A 128 -4.52 -0.09 -14.96
C LEU A 128 -3.95 1.08 -14.17
N VAL A 129 -3.07 0.82 -13.21
CA VAL A 129 -2.36 1.87 -12.47
C VAL A 129 -1.67 2.81 -13.47
N SER A 130 -0.83 2.29 -14.37
CA SER A 130 -0.15 3.13 -15.35
C SER A 130 -1.11 3.93 -16.25
N HIS A 131 -2.24 3.34 -16.64
CA HIS A 131 -3.26 3.97 -17.47
C HIS A 131 -3.94 5.15 -16.78
N TYR A 132 -4.25 5.03 -15.49
CA TYR A 132 -5.00 6.03 -14.73
C TYR A 132 -4.13 7.13 -14.10
N VAL A 133 -2.80 7.04 -14.15
CA VAL A 133 -1.88 8.07 -13.63
C VAL A 133 -2.25 9.49 -14.09
N PRO A 134 -2.56 9.78 -15.37
CA PRO A 134 -2.92 11.13 -15.81
C PRO A 134 -4.21 11.66 -15.18
N ASN A 135 -5.10 10.77 -14.74
CA ASN A 135 -6.39 11.12 -14.13
C ASN A 135 -6.27 11.50 -12.64
N THR A 136 -5.13 11.23 -11.99
CA THR A 136 -4.90 11.51 -10.56
C THR A 136 -5.03 13.00 -10.18
N ARG A 137 -5.07 13.91 -11.17
CA ARG A 137 -5.28 15.35 -10.94
C ARG A 137 -6.62 15.68 -10.29
N ILE A 138 -7.63 14.81 -10.40
CA ILE A 138 -8.95 15.00 -9.78
C ILE A 138 -8.97 14.62 -8.30
N LEU A 139 -7.94 13.89 -7.83
CA LEU A 139 -7.84 13.41 -6.47
C LEU A 139 -7.40 14.53 -5.53
N ASP A 140 -7.89 14.49 -4.30
CA ASP A 140 -7.34 15.28 -3.20
C ASP A 140 -5.95 14.76 -2.78
N GLU A 141 -5.26 15.49 -1.90
CA GLU A 141 -3.90 15.13 -1.48
C GLU A 141 -3.82 13.77 -0.77
N GLU A 142 -4.83 13.42 0.03
CA GLU A 142 -4.87 12.12 0.72
C GLU A 142 -5.02 10.98 -0.30
N SER A 143 -5.98 11.08 -1.19
CA SER A 143 -6.25 10.07 -2.23
C SER A 143 -5.09 9.90 -3.19
N LYS A 144 -4.36 10.98 -3.53
CA LYS A 144 -3.12 10.88 -4.31
C LYS A 144 -2.04 10.06 -3.62
N ARG A 145 -1.96 10.11 -2.28
CA ARG A 145 -0.99 9.33 -1.51
C ARG A 145 -1.38 7.86 -1.45
N PHE A 146 -2.66 7.54 -1.30
CA PHE A 146 -3.13 6.17 -1.48
C PHE A 146 -2.86 5.67 -2.90
N TYR A 147 -3.00 6.52 -3.91
CA TYR A 147 -2.63 6.17 -5.28
C TYR A 147 -1.11 5.95 -5.45
N LEU A 148 -0.26 6.67 -4.73
CA LEU A 148 1.19 6.41 -4.71
C LEU A 148 1.50 4.99 -4.23
N ILE A 149 0.79 4.48 -3.23
CA ILE A 149 0.94 3.09 -2.76
C ILE A 149 0.66 2.13 -3.92
N ALA A 150 -0.47 2.29 -4.61
CA ALA A 150 -0.82 1.49 -5.79
C ALA A 150 0.25 1.58 -6.89
N PHE A 151 0.80 2.79 -7.13
CA PHE A 151 1.90 3.00 -8.05
C PHE A 151 3.16 2.22 -7.66
N LEU A 152 3.57 2.29 -6.40
CA LEU A 152 4.77 1.60 -5.90
C LEU A 152 4.62 0.07 -5.96
N VAL A 153 3.47 -0.45 -5.54
CA VAL A 153 3.11 -1.87 -5.71
C VAL A 153 3.19 -2.28 -7.18
N SER A 154 2.68 -1.46 -8.10
CA SER A 154 2.71 -1.79 -9.53
C SER A 154 4.11 -1.90 -10.14
N ILE A 155 5.11 -1.29 -9.50
CA ILE A 155 6.52 -1.34 -9.91
C ILE A 155 7.38 -2.21 -8.99
N GLN A 156 6.76 -3.08 -8.19
CA GLN A 156 7.41 -4.04 -7.31
C GLN A 156 8.25 -3.37 -6.19
N ARG A 157 7.78 -2.23 -5.67
CA ARG A 157 8.36 -1.52 -4.52
C ARG A 157 7.49 -1.66 -3.29
N HIS A 158 7.28 -2.91 -2.87
CA HIS A 158 6.29 -3.28 -1.85
C HIS A 158 6.68 -2.76 -0.47
N LYS A 159 7.95 -2.93 -0.07
CA LYS A 159 8.47 -2.37 1.19
C LYS A 159 8.35 -0.85 1.24
N GLU A 160 8.67 -0.16 0.15
CA GLU A 160 8.51 1.30 0.12
C GLU A 160 7.04 1.71 0.11
N ALA A 161 6.16 0.93 -0.52
CA ALA A 161 4.71 1.14 -0.45
C ALA A 161 4.19 1.00 0.99
N GLU A 162 4.73 0.05 1.76
CA GLU A 162 4.41 -0.15 3.17
C GLU A 162 4.75 1.08 4.02
N ILE A 163 5.90 1.73 3.79
CA ILE A 163 6.22 3.02 4.44
C ILE A 163 5.11 4.05 4.23
N PHE A 164 4.62 4.21 2.99
CA PHE A 164 3.59 5.21 2.69
C PHE A 164 2.19 4.80 3.15
N LYS A 165 1.94 3.51 3.36
CA LYS A 165 0.74 3.00 4.06
C LYS A 165 0.81 3.31 5.56
N THR A 166 1.94 3.02 6.20
CA THR A 166 2.12 3.20 7.65
C THR A 166 2.12 4.68 8.03
N PHE A 167 2.87 5.50 7.31
CA PHE A 167 3.00 6.94 7.57
C PHE A 167 2.15 7.76 6.60
N ASN A 168 0.87 7.38 6.44
CA ASN A 168 -0.04 7.92 5.42
C ASN A 168 -0.52 9.36 5.67
N MET A 169 -0.30 9.92 6.88
CA MET A 169 -0.65 11.31 7.21
C MET A 169 0.52 12.26 7.02
N ASN A 170 1.75 11.76 6.87
CA ASN A 170 2.97 12.57 6.67
C ASN A 170 3.22 13.56 7.82
N ASP A 171 2.71 13.26 8.99
CA ASP A 171 2.91 13.96 10.26
C ASP A 171 4.10 13.39 11.01
N GLU A 172 4.26 12.06 11.00
CA GLU A 172 5.35 11.36 11.66
C GLU A 172 5.98 10.26 10.82
N TYR A 173 7.26 9.98 11.10
CA TYR A 173 7.99 8.79 10.67
C TYR A 173 8.85 8.29 11.83
N ILE A 174 9.18 7.00 11.82
CA ILE A 174 10.16 6.42 12.74
C ILE A 174 11.42 6.10 11.94
N PHE A 175 12.56 6.59 12.41
CA PHE A 175 13.87 6.16 11.95
C PHE A 175 14.42 5.14 12.95
N VAL A 176 14.78 3.95 12.48
CA VAL A 176 15.46 2.92 13.29
C VAL A 176 16.91 2.85 12.85
N CYS A 177 17.85 3.08 13.77
CA CYS A 177 19.27 3.06 13.45
C CYS A 177 19.71 1.69 12.94
N PRO A 178 20.26 1.56 11.71
CA PRO A 178 20.72 0.28 11.18
C PRO A 178 21.86 -0.39 11.96
N ASN A 179 22.52 0.35 12.87
CA ASN A 179 23.65 -0.15 13.64
C ASN A 179 23.29 -0.59 15.07
N CYS A 180 22.39 0.13 15.75
CA CYS A 180 22.09 -0.13 17.15
C CYS A 180 20.60 -0.19 17.46
N GLU A 181 19.74 -0.18 16.43
CA GLU A 181 18.28 -0.32 16.51
C GLU A 181 17.57 0.77 17.34
N GLU A 182 18.31 1.78 17.81
CA GLU A 182 17.74 2.90 18.54
C GLU A 182 16.84 3.73 17.62
N GLU A 183 15.65 4.05 18.13
CA GLU A 183 14.63 4.82 17.43
C GLU A 183 14.93 6.33 17.47
N THR A 184 14.52 7.01 16.42
CA THR A 184 14.49 8.48 16.31
C THR A 184 13.15 8.88 15.71
N PHE A 185 12.44 9.77 16.38
CA PHE A 185 11.14 10.26 15.94
C PHE A 185 11.35 11.38 14.93
N LEU A 186 10.81 11.22 13.73
CA LEU A 186 10.85 12.22 12.68
C LEU A 186 9.47 12.87 12.59
N TRP A 187 9.39 14.19 12.76
CA TRP A 187 8.13 14.93 12.80
C TRP A 187 8.07 16.00 11.73
N ASN A 188 7.00 16.02 10.95
CA ASN A 188 6.77 17.04 9.94
C ASN A 188 6.12 18.28 10.58
N GLU A 189 6.89 19.36 10.70
CA GLU A 189 6.41 20.66 11.16
C GLU A 189 6.41 21.62 9.98
N GLU A 190 5.24 21.88 9.40
CA GLU A 190 5.06 22.83 8.29
C GLU A 190 5.98 22.55 7.08
N ASN A 191 6.10 21.28 6.68
CA ASN A 191 6.96 20.79 5.59
C ASN A 191 8.45 20.73 5.90
N VAL A 192 8.82 20.82 7.18
CA VAL A 192 10.17 20.60 7.68
C VAL A 192 10.18 19.30 8.48
N LEU A 193 10.94 18.30 8.03
CA LEU A 193 11.12 17.06 8.79
C LEU A 193 12.18 17.28 9.87
N ASN A 194 11.74 17.31 11.13
CA ASN A 194 12.60 17.46 12.30
C ASN A 194 12.85 16.09 12.93
N ALA A 195 13.99 15.91 13.58
CA ALA A 195 14.32 14.65 14.24
C ALA A 195 14.49 14.84 15.74
N TYR A 196 14.05 13.84 16.52
CA TYR A 196 13.96 13.89 17.97
C TYR A 196 14.38 12.56 18.60
N CYS A 197 15.14 12.60 19.70
CA CYS A 197 15.58 11.39 20.40
C CYS A 197 14.46 10.77 21.26
N ARG A 198 13.40 11.52 21.54
CA ARG A 198 12.20 11.05 22.24
C ARG A 198 10.96 11.56 21.53
N ASP A 199 9.83 10.93 21.77
CA ASP A 199 8.55 11.36 21.21
C ASP A 199 8.28 12.85 21.55
N PRO A 200 8.17 13.73 20.53
CA PRO A 200 7.96 15.16 20.72
C PRO A 200 6.55 15.52 21.26
N SER A 201 5.57 14.63 21.14
CA SER A 201 4.23 14.83 21.70
C SER A 201 4.25 14.87 23.24
N THR A 202 5.14 14.07 23.84
CA THR A 202 5.35 13.96 25.29
C THR A 202 6.55 14.77 25.78
N ASN A 203 7.53 15.06 24.91
CA ASN A 203 8.78 15.75 25.25
C ASN A 203 8.99 17.01 24.40
N LYS A 204 8.23 18.09 24.68
CA LYS A 204 8.17 19.30 23.83
C LYS A 204 9.42 20.19 23.82
N ASN A 205 10.28 20.08 24.84
CA ASN A 205 11.42 21.00 25.04
C ASN A 205 12.79 20.35 24.73
N GLN A 206 12.80 19.23 24.02
CA GLN A 206 14.05 18.55 23.66
C GLN A 206 14.75 19.26 22.48
N GLU A 207 16.06 19.09 22.39
CA GLU A 207 16.82 19.60 21.25
C GLU A 207 16.55 18.77 19.99
N LYS A 208 16.39 19.47 18.86
CA LYS A 208 16.24 18.84 17.55
C LYS A 208 17.57 18.23 17.12
N LEU A 209 17.54 16.97 16.70
CA LEU A 209 18.66 16.34 16.01
C LEU A 209 18.79 16.93 14.61
N ARG A 210 20.03 17.17 14.19
CA ARG A 210 20.32 17.77 12.88
C ARG A 210 20.25 16.72 11.78
N ILE A 211 19.35 16.93 10.81
CA ILE A 211 19.41 16.27 9.51
C ILE A 211 20.30 17.10 8.59
N VAL A 212 21.36 16.49 8.07
CA VAL A 212 22.26 17.09 7.08
C VAL A 212 21.70 16.80 5.70
N LEU A 213 21.19 17.83 5.03
CA LEU A 213 20.68 17.69 3.66
C LEU A 213 21.85 17.44 2.70
N ASP A 214 21.81 16.33 1.99
CA ASP A 214 22.76 16.00 0.93
C ASP A 214 22.01 15.37 -0.25
N GLN A 215 21.92 16.10 -1.37
CA GLN A 215 21.16 15.65 -2.54
C GLN A 215 21.85 14.53 -3.31
N SER A 216 23.11 14.21 -2.99
CA SER A 216 23.92 13.23 -3.72
C SER A 216 23.91 11.83 -3.08
N ASN A 217 23.38 11.68 -1.87
CA ASN A 217 23.66 10.50 -1.06
C ASN A 217 22.81 9.27 -1.42
N ILE A 218 21.58 9.47 -1.91
CA ILE A 218 20.71 8.37 -2.35
C ILE A 218 19.86 8.77 -3.57
N ASN A 219 19.74 7.84 -4.52
CA ASN A 219 18.95 8.03 -5.73
C ASN A 219 17.48 7.66 -5.51
N LEU A 220 16.66 8.64 -5.15
CA LEU A 220 15.21 8.51 -4.97
C LEU A 220 14.41 8.90 -6.23
N LYS A 221 15.02 8.86 -7.44
CA LYS A 221 14.30 9.17 -8.69
C LYS A 221 13.05 8.32 -8.91
N TRP A 222 13.05 7.10 -8.39
CA TRP A 222 11.92 6.18 -8.44
C TRP A 222 10.71 6.70 -7.64
N LEU A 223 10.94 7.57 -6.64
CA LEU A 223 9.92 8.20 -5.79
C LEU A 223 9.61 9.63 -6.24
N GLU A 224 10.63 10.40 -6.61
CA GLU A 224 10.48 11.77 -7.13
C GLU A 224 9.57 11.81 -8.36
N LYS A 225 9.83 10.92 -9.32
CA LYS A 225 9.08 10.88 -10.58
C LYS A 225 7.58 10.67 -10.36
N PRO A 226 7.09 9.67 -9.61
CA PRO A 226 5.67 9.54 -9.36
C PRO A 226 5.10 10.67 -8.51
N ILE A 227 5.82 11.20 -7.51
CA ILE A 227 5.36 12.36 -6.73
C ILE A 227 5.09 13.57 -7.63
N ASP A 228 5.98 13.82 -8.60
CA ASP A 228 5.82 14.91 -9.56
C ASP A 228 4.69 14.66 -10.56
N ILE A 229 4.60 13.44 -11.09
CA ILE A 229 3.57 13.07 -12.08
C ILE A 229 2.16 13.08 -11.46
N ILE A 230 2.01 12.50 -10.27
CA ILE A 230 0.75 12.45 -9.49
C ILE A 230 0.47 13.84 -8.85
N ASN A 231 1.49 14.70 -8.77
CA ASN A 231 1.45 16.03 -8.18
C ASN A 231 1.06 16.02 -6.69
N ILE A 232 1.82 15.26 -5.89
CA ILE A 232 1.65 15.12 -4.43
C ILE A 232 2.41 16.24 -3.74
N ASN A 233 1.74 17.31 -3.33
CA ASN A 233 2.42 18.50 -2.82
C ASN A 233 2.94 18.33 -1.40
N SER A 234 2.27 17.50 -0.60
CA SER A 234 2.67 17.21 0.78
C SER A 234 4.02 16.49 0.89
N LEU A 235 4.39 15.64 -0.07
CA LEU A 235 5.65 14.86 -0.04
C LEU A 235 6.83 15.57 -0.71
N LYS A 236 6.60 16.43 -1.70
CA LYS A 236 7.66 17.18 -2.40
C LYS A 236 8.69 17.85 -1.48
N PRO A 237 8.30 18.63 -0.46
CA PRO A 237 9.26 19.31 0.41
C PRO A 237 10.05 18.33 1.28
N LEU A 238 9.52 17.12 1.53
CA LEU A 238 10.18 16.13 2.39
C LEU A 238 11.26 15.31 1.66
N LEU A 239 11.22 15.26 0.32
CA LEU A 239 12.18 14.51 -0.48
C LEU A 239 13.65 14.88 -0.19
N GLN A 240 13.92 16.15 0.13
CA GLN A 240 15.27 16.60 0.49
C GLN A 240 15.75 15.99 1.82
N TYR A 241 14.84 15.75 2.76
CA TYR A 241 15.15 15.16 4.06
C TYR A 241 15.32 13.65 3.95
N PHE A 242 14.51 12.97 3.14
CA PHE A 242 14.69 11.54 2.82
C PHE A 242 16.07 11.27 2.19
N LYS A 243 16.59 12.21 1.40
CA LYS A 243 17.97 12.14 0.87
C LYS A 243 19.05 12.50 1.87
N GLY A 244 18.69 13.19 2.94
CA GLY A 244 19.62 13.65 3.96
C GLY A 244 20.12 12.54 4.87
N ASP A 245 21.02 12.93 5.76
CA ASP A 245 21.63 12.05 6.74
C ASP A 245 21.38 12.53 8.15
N ILE A 246 21.36 11.58 9.07
CA ILE A 246 21.28 11.82 10.50
C ILE A 246 22.35 11.02 11.23
N ASN A 247 22.92 11.60 12.29
CA ASN A 247 23.75 10.86 13.22
C ASN A 247 22.84 10.26 14.30
N CYS A 248 22.90 8.96 14.50
CA CYS A 248 22.16 8.29 15.58
C CYS A 248 22.54 8.91 16.92
N HIS A 249 21.55 9.28 17.73
CA HIS A 249 21.77 9.92 19.03
C HIS A 249 22.42 8.99 20.07
N SER A 250 22.29 7.67 19.89
CA SER A 250 22.87 6.65 20.77
C SER A 250 24.29 6.23 20.34
N CYS A 251 24.48 5.79 19.09
CA CYS A 251 25.78 5.27 18.63
C CYS A 251 26.63 6.25 17.81
N SER A 252 26.14 7.47 17.55
CA SER A 252 26.80 8.52 16.75
C SER A 252 27.15 8.16 15.30
N LYS A 253 26.75 6.97 14.81
CA LYS A 253 26.95 6.59 13.40
C LYS A 253 26.02 7.38 12.50
N LYS A 254 26.55 7.79 11.35
CA LYS A 254 25.85 8.51 10.30
C LYS A 254 25.12 7.52 9.39
N HIS A 255 23.83 7.76 9.15
CA HIS A 255 23.00 6.96 8.25
C HIS A 255 22.08 7.85 7.42
N ASN A 256 21.68 7.38 6.23
CA ASN A 256 20.67 8.05 5.43
C ASN A 256 19.31 7.97 6.14
N VAL A 257 18.52 9.05 6.08
CA VAL A 257 17.21 9.14 6.73
C VAL A 257 16.24 8.11 6.17
N PHE A 258 16.10 8.01 4.84
CA PHE A 258 15.14 7.09 4.24
C PHE A 258 15.51 5.63 4.50
N GLU A 259 16.79 5.26 4.46
CA GLU A 259 17.24 3.91 4.84
C GLU A 259 16.87 3.55 6.28
N GLY A 260 16.99 4.49 7.23
CA GLY A 260 16.55 4.22 8.60
C GLY A 260 15.04 4.21 8.78
N ILE A 261 14.27 4.95 7.96
CA ILE A 261 12.82 4.80 7.89
C ILE A 261 12.45 3.40 7.36
N MET A 262 13.14 2.92 6.33
CA MET A 262 12.93 1.57 5.78
C MET A 262 13.22 0.46 6.81
N ASN A 263 14.04 0.72 7.83
CA ASN A 263 14.31 -0.21 8.91
C ASN A 263 13.23 -0.23 10.00
N SER A 264 12.23 0.65 9.94
CA SER A 264 11.12 0.66 10.90
C SER A 264 9.96 -0.28 10.53
N ILE A 265 10.07 -0.97 9.39
CA ILE A 265 9.08 -1.92 8.87
C ILE A 265 9.70 -3.31 8.72
#